data_AF-A0A916BAC4-F1
#
_entry.id   AF-A0A916BAC4-F1
#
_cell.length_a   1.000
_cell.length_b   1.000
_cell.length_c   1.000
_cell.angle_alpha   90.00
_cell.angle_beta   90.00
_cell.angle_gamma   90.00
#
_symmetry.space_group_name_H-M   'P 1'
#
loop_
_entity.id
_entity.type
_entity.pdbx_description
1 polymer ?
#
loop_
_entity_poly.entity_id
_entity_poly.type
_entity_poly.pdbx_seq_one_letter_code
_entity_poly.pdbx_strand_id
1 'polypeptide(L)'
;MSIETKPLPPSSRISLRREWLASPLVFLASLLLFLMVYLYYNWPEKWMSTAGILRWDGATLTLSKGQGHPTQGKLLIRRLTDQGIAIAALTPPVFQADDYATVNWSVSGIRPGMEMEFMWRTAENRVFVRPLVWEDNVIQPLRMTEDENLAWSGY
;
A
#
# COMPACT_ATOMS: atom_id res chain seq x y z
N MET A 1 18.66 84.53 -15.78
CA MET A 1 18.15 83.50 -16.70
C MET A 1 18.51 82.16 -16.07
N SER A 2 17.58 81.55 -15.33
CA SER A 2 17.83 80.35 -14.53
C SER A 2 17.37 79.12 -15.30
N ILE A 3 18.25 78.12 -15.44
CA ILE A 3 17.96 76.88 -16.17
C ILE A 3 17.38 75.90 -15.16
N GLU A 4 16.09 75.60 -15.27
CA GLU A 4 15.40 74.65 -14.41
C GLU A 4 15.67 73.22 -14.90
N THR A 5 16.50 72.48 -14.16
CA THR A 5 16.78 71.07 -14.45
C THR A 5 15.67 70.20 -13.87
N LYS A 6 14.75 69.75 -14.73
CA LYS A 6 13.71 68.78 -14.37
C LYS A 6 14.34 67.43 -14.01
N PRO A 7 14.08 66.85 -12.83
CA PRO A 7 14.61 65.53 -12.47
C PRO A 7 13.98 64.44 -13.35
N LEU A 8 14.82 63.54 -13.86
CA LEU A 8 14.39 62.34 -14.61
C LEU A 8 13.64 61.38 -13.67
N PRO A 9 12.55 60.73 -14.12
CA PRO A 9 11.78 59.82 -13.29
C PRO A 9 12.62 58.60 -12.86
N PRO A 10 12.38 58.03 -11.66
CA PRO A 10 13.11 56.87 -11.16
C PRO A 10 12.90 55.65 -12.07
N SER A 11 13.97 54.88 -12.28
CA SER A 11 14.02 53.82 -13.28
C SER A 11 13.00 52.70 -12.99
N SER A 12 12.12 52.43 -13.96
CA SER A 12 11.13 51.34 -13.98
C SER A 12 11.72 49.92 -14.10
N ARG A 13 13.05 49.78 -14.07
CA ARG A 13 13.73 48.49 -14.29
C ARG A 13 13.64 47.53 -13.11
N ILE A 14 13.34 48.04 -11.91
CA ILE A 14 13.29 47.24 -10.67
C ILE A 14 11.97 46.44 -10.59
N SER A 15 10.84 46.99 -11.06
CA SER A 15 9.55 46.27 -11.08
C SER A 15 9.53 45.15 -12.11
N LEU A 16 10.10 45.38 -13.30
CA LEU A 16 10.12 44.39 -14.39
C LEU A 16 10.84 43.08 -14.00
N ARG A 17 11.98 43.16 -13.30
CA ARG A 17 12.71 41.94 -12.86
C ARG A 17 11.93 41.12 -11.83
N ARG A 18 11.12 41.77 -10.99
CA ARG A 18 10.33 41.10 -9.94
C ARG A 18 9.12 40.38 -10.53
N GLU A 19 8.47 40.98 -11.54
CA GLU A 19 7.34 40.40 -12.26
C GLU A 19 7.77 39.19 -13.11
N TRP A 20 8.93 39.25 -13.75
CA TRP A 20 9.48 38.14 -14.54
C TRP A 20 9.92 36.94 -13.69
N LEU A 21 10.35 37.15 -12.45
CA LEU A 21 10.65 36.07 -11.50
C LEU A 21 9.40 35.55 -10.78
N ALA A 22 8.36 36.37 -10.64
CA ALA A 22 7.10 35.95 -10.03
C ALA A 22 6.32 34.96 -10.91
N SER A 23 6.35 35.14 -12.23
CA SER A 23 5.65 34.25 -13.18
C SER A 23 6.03 32.77 -13.07
N PRO A 24 7.33 32.37 -13.13
CA PRO A 24 7.72 30.98 -12.97
C PRO A 24 7.44 30.45 -11.56
N LEU A 25 7.50 31.31 -10.54
CA LEU A 25 7.21 30.93 -9.15
C LEU A 25 5.73 30.58 -8.95
N VAL A 26 4.84 31.42 -9.49
CA VAL A 26 3.39 31.17 -9.46
C VAL A 26 3.06 29.92 -10.26
N PHE A 27 3.65 29.74 -11.44
CA PHE A 27 3.47 28.52 -12.22
C PHE A 27 3.92 27.27 -11.44
N LEU A 28 5.11 27.31 -10.83
CA LEU A 28 5.61 26.18 -10.03
C LEU A 28 4.68 25.88 -8.86
N ALA A 29 4.22 26.92 -8.15
CA ALA A 29 3.30 26.77 -7.02
C ALA A 29 1.96 26.17 -7.45
N SER A 30 1.40 26.64 -8.57
CA SER A 30 0.18 26.08 -9.15
C SER A 30 0.35 24.63 -9.60
N LEU A 31 1.49 24.29 -10.22
CA LEU A 31 1.81 22.91 -10.61
C LEU A 31 1.95 22.01 -9.37
N LEU A 32 2.63 22.47 -8.33
CA LEU A 32 2.79 21.72 -7.08
C LEU A 32 1.44 21.48 -6.40
N LEU A 33 0.58 22.51 -6.39
CA LEU A 33 -0.77 22.40 -5.84
C LEU A 33 -1.62 21.43 -6.66
N PHE A 34 -1.55 21.49 -7.99
CA PHE A 34 -2.25 20.55 -8.87
C PHE A 34 -1.77 19.11 -8.66
N LEU A 35 -0.47 18.88 -8.56
CA LEU A 35 0.11 17.56 -8.25
C LEU A 35 -0.34 17.06 -6.88
N MET A 36 -0.34 17.91 -5.85
CA MET A 36 -0.83 17.58 -4.51
C MET A 36 -2.31 17.15 -4.54
N VAL A 37 -3.17 17.92 -5.22
CA VAL A 37 -4.59 17.58 -5.36
C VAL A 37 -4.76 16.29 -6.15
N TYR A 38 -4.06 16.14 -7.27
CA TYR A 38 -4.12 14.94 -8.11
C TYR A 38 -3.73 13.69 -7.32
N LEU A 39 -2.60 13.73 -6.63
CA LEU A 39 -2.13 12.63 -5.80
C LEU A 39 -3.05 12.38 -4.60
N TYR A 40 -3.66 13.41 -4.01
CA TYR A 40 -4.62 13.24 -2.91
C TYR A 40 -5.87 12.48 -3.34
N TYR A 41 -6.38 12.77 -4.54
CA TYR A 41 -7.55 12.09 -5.08
C TYR A 41 -7.25 10.70 -5.63
N ASN A 42 -6.07 10.50 -6.24
CA ASN A 42 -5.74 9.23 -6.91
C ASN A 42 -4.97 8.26 -6.01
N TRP A 43 -4.37 8.74 -4.92
CA TRP A 43 -3.61 7.94 -3.97
C TRP A 43 -4.07 8.26 -2.53
N PRO A 44 -5.29 7.83 -2.14
CA PRO A 44 -5.82 8.11 -0.80
C PRO A 44 -5.09 7.34 0.31
N GLU A 45 -4.32 6.31 -0.03
CA GLU A 45 -3.49 5.57 0.93
C GLU A 45 -2.39 6.44 1.53
N LYS A 46 -1.92 6.11 2.74
CA LYS A 46 -0.83 6.85 3.40
C LYS A 46 0.39 6.94 2.46
N TRP A 47 0.66 8.16 2.00
CA TRP A 47 1.75 8.46 1.06
C TRP A 47 3.13 8.13 1.61
N MET A 48 3.23 8.06 2.94
CA MET A 48 4.42 7.70 3.69
C MET A 48 3.99 6.76 4.82
N SER A 49 4.01 5.45 4.57
CA SER A 49 4.05 4.48 5.67
C SER A 49 5.49 4.37 6.14
N THR A 50 5.72 4.68 7.43
CA THR A 50 7.01 4.42 8.09
C THR A 50 7.10 2.98 8.59
N ALA A 51 6.05 2.17 8.42
CA ALA A 51 6.04 0.78 8.82
C ALA A 51 6.95 -0.05 7.90
N GLY A 52 7.86 -0.81 8.52
CA GLY A 52 8.68 -1.78 7.80
C GLY A 52 7.84 -2.96 7.30
N ILE A 53 8.35 -3.67 6.28
CA ILE A 53 7.66 -4.86 5.75
C ILE A 53 7.57 -5.94 6.83
N LEU A 54 6.36 -6.39 7.14
CA LEU A 54 6.15 -7.59 7.93
C LEU A 54 6.36 -8.82 7.05
N ARG A 55 7.29 -9.69 7.46
CA ARG A 55 7.60 -10.93 6.77
C ARG A 55 7.50 -12.09 7.72
N TRP A 56 6.69 -13.07 7.35
CA TRP A 56 6.57 -14.33 8.07
C TRP A 56 7.07 -15.47 7.20
N ASP A 57 8.00 -16.22 7.77
CA ASP A 57 8.53 -17.42 7.16
C ASP A 57 7.48 -18.54 7.25
N GLY A 58 7.39 -19.40 6.23
CA GLY A 58 6.38 -20.45 6.23
C GLY A 58 6.53 -21.43 7.40
N ALA A 59 7.75 -21.65 7.91
CA ALA A 59 8.00 -22.49 9.07
C ALA A 59 7.43 -21.92 10.38
N THR A 60 7.05 -20.63 10.41
CA THR A 60 6.35 -20.01 11.54
C THR A 60 4.85 -20.29 11.54
N LEU A 61 4.30 -20.80 10.43
CA LEU A 61 2.92 -21.22 10.33
C LEU A 61 2.71 -22.55 11.06
N THR A 62 1.59 -22.64 11.77
CA THR A 62 1.13 -23.88 12.39
C THR A 62 0.05 -24.52 11.53
N LEU A 63 0.11 -25.85 11.38
CA LEU A 63 -0.91 -26.58 10.63
C LEU A 63 -2.03 -27.01 11.57
N SER A 64 -3.16 -26.31 11.52
CA SER A 64 -4.35 -26.58 12.34
C SER A 64 -5.21 -27.73 11.78
N LYS A 65 -5.18 -27.93 10.46
CA LYS A 65 -5.84 -29.05 9.76
C LYS A 65 -4.98 -29.54 8.60
N GLY A 66 -5.04 -30.85 8.34
CA GLY A 66 -4.23 -31.53 7.34
C GLY A 66 -3.00 -32.20 7.98
N GLN A 67 -2.08 -32.68 7.15
CA GLN A 67 -0.82 -33.27 7.58
C GLN A 67 0.35 -32.60 6.87
N GLY A 68 1.37 -32.24 7.64
CA GLY A 68 2.49 -31.45 7.15
C GLY A 68 3.47 -31.16 8.27
N HIS A 69 4.54 -30.45 7.93
CA HIS A 69 5.59 -30.07 8.89
C HIS A 69 6.39 -28.88 8.35
N PRO A 70 6.95 -28.04 9.22
CA PRO A 70 7.88 -27.00 8.82
C PRO A 70 9.17 -27.64 8.25
N THR A 71 9.76 -27.00 7.24
CA THR A 71 11.02 -27.40 6.60
C THR A 71 11.67 -26.19 5.95
N GLN A 72 12.96 -25.93 6.23
CA GLN A 72 13.79 -24.92 5.54
C GLN A 72 13.07 -23.60 5.24
N GLY A 73 12.45 -22.99 6.24
CA GLY A 73 11.78 -21.70 6.07
C GLY A 73 10.40 -21.77 5.39
N LYS A 74 9.80 -22.95 5.33
CA LYS A 74 8.50 -23.21 4.69
C LYS A 74 7.65 -24.12 5.55
N LEU A 75 6.34 -24.08 5.34
CA LEU A 75 5.42 -25.13 5.80
C LEU A 75 5.15 -26.08 4.64
N LEU A 76 5.55 -27.34 4.75
CA LEU A 76 5.23 -28.37 3.77
C LEU A 76 3.90 -29.03 4.15
N ILE A 77 2.88 -28.85 3.33
CA ILE A 77 1.60 -29.57 3.44
C ILE A 77 1.70 -30.84 2.58
N ARG A 78 1.68 -32.01 3.23
CA ARG A 78 1.78 -33.32 2.57
C ARG A 78 0.42 -33.91 2.22
N ARG A 79 -0.58 -33.68 3.06
CA ARG A 79 -1.93 -34.25 2.89
C ARG A 79 -2.98 -33.28 3.41
N LEU A 80 -4.10 -33.22 2.71
CA LEU A 80 -5.32 -32.55 3.16
C LEU A 80 -6.07 -33.46 4.16
N THR A 81 -7.06 -32.95 4.86
CA THR A 81 -7.99 -33.78 5.64
C THR A 81 -8.89 -34.60 4.72
N ASP A 82 -9.71 -35.48 5.30
CA ASP A 82 -10.72 -36.25 4.58
C ASP A 82 -11.79 -35.36 3.92
N GLN A 83 -11.92 -34.12 4.38
CA GLN A 83 -12.78 -33.08 3.81
C GLN A 83 -12.10 -32.32 2.65
N GLY A 84 -10.87 -32.68 2.28
CA GLY A 84 -10.11 -32.01 1.23
C GLY A 84 -9.57 -30.64 1.62
N ILE A 85 -9.42 -30.34 2.92
CA ILE A 85 -8.94 -29.04 3.40
C ILE A 85 -7.62 -29.15 4.16
N ALA A 86 -6.81 -28.08 4.11
CA ALA A 86 -5.70 -27.87 5.03
C ALA A 86 -5.74 -26.42 5.51
N ILE A 87 -5.41 -26.20 6.78
CA ILE A 87 -5.44 -24.87 7.38
C ILE A 87 -4.07 -24.60 7.98
N ALA A 88 -3.35 -23.66 7.37
CA ALA A 88 -2.13 -23.07 7.92
C ALA A 88 -2.50 -21.76 8.64
N ALA A 89 -2.13 -21.64 9.90
CA ALA A 89 -2.46 -20.51 10.74
C ALA A 89 -1.18 -19.78 11.21
N LEU A 90 -1.29 -18.46 11.32
CA LEU A 90 -0.28 -17.60 11.92
C LEU A 90 -0.93 -16.79 13.04
N THR A 91 -0.22 -16.56 14.14
CA THR A 91 -0.62 -15.59 15.16
C THR A 91 0.48 -14.53 15.25
N PRO A 92 0.43 -13.49 14.39
CA PRO A 92 1.42 -12.42 14.44
C PRO A 92 1.18 -11.50 15.64
N PRO A 93 2.18 -10.68 16.04
CA PRO A 93 1.94 -9.53 16.91
C PRO A 93 0.84 -8.63 16.33
N VAL A 94 0.10 -7.94 17.21
CA VAL A 94 -0.94 -7.00 16.78
C VAL A 94 -0.31 -5.87 15.97
N PHE A 95 -0.89 -5.57 14.81
CA PHE A 95 -0.48 -4.48 13.92
C PHE A 95 -1.71 -3.71 13.40
N GLN A 96 -1.49 -2.48 12.97
CA GLN A 96 -2.53 -1.65 12.35
C GLN A 96 -2.65 -1.99 10.87
N ALA A 97 -3.81 -2.45 10.44
CA ALA A 97 -4.01 -2.92 9.07
C ALA A 97 -3.90 -1.79 8.02
N ASP A 98 -4.19 -0.53 8.40
CA ASP A 98 -3.96 0.68 7.60
C ASP A 98 -2.51 0.86 7.14
N ASP A 99 -1.55 0.30 7.87
CA ASP A 99 -0.12 0.42 7.55
C ASP A 99 0.32 -0.62 6.50
N TYR A 100 -0.54 -1.59 6.18
CA TYR A 100 -0.25 -2.74 5.31
C TYR A 100 -1.37 -2.99 4.30
N ALA A 101 -1.44 -2.21 3.23
CA ALA A 101 -2.48 -2.33 2.21
C ALA A 101 -2.39 -3.60 1.32
N THR A 102 -1.27 -4.32 1.34
CA THR A 102 -1.02 -5.46 0.45
C THR A 102 -0.47 -6.66 1.20
N VAL A 103 -0.99 -7.85 0.89
CA VAL A 103 -0.44 -9.13 1.36
C VAL A 103 0.09 -9.94 0.19
N ASN A 104 1.37 -10.31 0.28
CA ASN A 104 2.07 -11.11 -0.72
C ASN A 104 2.26 -12.54 -0.23
N TRP A 105 2.09 -13.51 -1.15
CA TRP A 105 2.18 -14.93 -0.85
C TRP A 105 3.24 -15.61 -1.71
N SER A 106 3.94 -16.57 -1.12
CA SER A 106 4.84 -17.46 -1.86
C SER A 106 4.46 -18.90 -1.55
N VAL A 107 3.80 -19.54 -2.52
CA VAL A 107 3.37 -20.94 -2.41
C VAL A 107 3.82 -21.68 -3.67
N SER A 108 4.16 -22.96 -3.51
CA SER A 108 4.64 -23.82 -4.59
C SER A 108 4.04 -25.22 -4.47
N GLY A 109 3.97 -25.95 -5.57
CA GLY A 109 3.46 -27.34 -5.57
C GLY A 109 1.93 -27.42 -5.56
N ILE A 110 1.27 -26.35 -5.99
CA ILE A 110 -0.19 -26.26 -6.15
C ILE A 110 -0.59 -27.04 -7.40
N ARG A 111 -1.77 -27.67 -7.37
CA ARG A 111 -2.36 -28.39 -8.51
C ARG A 111 -3.49 -27.56 -9.15
N PRO A 112 -3.77 -27.72 -10.46
CA PRO A 112 -4.94 -27.12 -11.08
C PRO A 112 -6.23 -27.47 -10.32
N GLY A 113 -7.08 -26.47 -10.08
CA GLY A 113 -8.34 -26.63 -9.33
C GLY A 113 -8.19 -26.60 -7.81
N MET A 114 -6.99 -26.32 -7.27
CA MET A 114 -6.81 -26.06 -5.85
C MET A 114 -7.19 -24.61 -5.53
N GLU A 115 -8.19 -24.46 -4.67
CA GLU A 115 -8.61 -23.16 -4.16
C GLU A 115 -7.83 -22.83 -2.88
N MET A 116 -7.52 -21.55 -2.70
CA MET A 116 -6.89 -21.07 -1.48
C MET A 116 -7.60 -19.81 -1.02
N GLU A 117 -7.88 -19.74 0.28
CA GLU A 117 -8.54 -18.61 0.90
C GLU A 117 -7.63 -18.02 1.96
N PHE A 118 -7.55 -16.69 1.98
CA PHE A 118 -6.93 -15.96 3.05
C PHE A 118 -7.98 -15.60 4.10
N MET A 119 -7.72 -15.98 5.34
CA MET A 119 -8.56 -15.66 6.48
C MET A 119 -7.79 -14.81 7.47
N TRP A 120 -8.44 -13.77 8.01
CA TRP A 120 -7.87 -12.98 9.09
C TRP A 120 -8.94 -12.65 10.12
N ARG A 121 -8.46 -12.16 11.26
CA ARG A 121 -9.30 -11.83 12.40
C ARG A 121 -8.87 -10.49 12.99
N THR A 122 -9.83 -9.63 13.30
CA THR A 122 -9.59 -8.35 13.96
C THR A 122 -9.43 -8.53 15.47
N ALA A 123 -8.96 -7.48 16.16
CA ALA A 123 -8.87 -7.48 17.63
C ALA A 123 -10.23 -7.73 18.32
N GLU A 124 -11.34 -7.34 17.67
CA GLU A 124 -12.72 -7.59 18.10
C GLU A 124 -13.22 -9.01 17.80
N ASN A 125 -12.33 -9.90 17.33
CA ASN A 125 -12.63 -11.28 16.99
C ASN A 125 -13.60 -11.45 15.79
N ARG A 126 -13.73 -10.42 14.94
CA ARG A 126 -14.44 -10.53 13.65
C ARG A 126 -13.55 -11.27 12.66
N VAL A 127 -14.12 -12.23 11.94
CA VAL A 127 -13.39 -13.07 10.97
C VAL A 127 -13.80 -12.68 9.57
N PHE A 128 -12.81 -12.56 8.69
CA PHE A 128 -12.99 -12.24 7.28
C PHE A 128 -12.26 -13.28 6.44
N VAL A 129 -12.76 -13.49 5.22
CA VAL A 129 -12.24 -14.47 4.27
C VAL A 129 -12.19 -13.83 2.90
N ARG A 130 -11.12 -14.09 2.16
CA ARG A 130 -10.99 -13.66 0.78
C ARG A 130 -10.33 -14.75 -0.07
N PRO A 131 -10.90 -15.12 -1.23
CA PRO A 131 -10.26 -16.06 -2.13
C PRO A 131 -8.97 -15.46 -2.70
N LEU A 132 -7.95 -16.28 -2.82
CA LEU A 132 -6.70 -15.94 -3.50
C LEU A 132 -6.82 -16.33 -4.97
N VAL A 133 -6.63 -15.35 -5.84
CA VAL A 133 -6.75 -15.52 -7.28
C VAL A 133 -5.40 -15.95 -7.85
N TRP A 134 -5.45 -16.98 -8.69
CA TRP A 134 -4.31 -17.53 -9.39
C TRP A 134 -4.32 -17.05 -10.83
N GLU A 135 -3.20 -16.50 -11.27
CA GLU A 135 -2.98 -16.12 -12.66
C GLU A 135 -1.59 -16.62 -13.06
N ASP A 136 -1.51 -17.38 -14.16
CA ASP A 136 -0.25 -17.95 -14.67
C ASP A 136 0.57 -18.72 -13.61
N ASN A 137 -0.10 -19.46 -12.73
CA ASN A 137 0.51 -20.24 -11.63
C ASN A 137 1.23 -19.38 -10.57
N VAL A 138 0.90 -18.08 -10.52
CA VAL A 138 1.33 -17.13 -9.49
C VAL A 138 0.10 -16.64 -8.73
N ILE A 139 0.25 -16.47 -7.41
CA ILE A 139 -0.80 -15.86 -6.59
C ILE A 139 -0.70 -14.36 -6.77
N GLN A 140 -1.78 -13.73 -7.22
CA GLN A 140 -1.82 -12.28 -7.30
C GLN A 140 -1.74 -11.67 -5.89
N PRO A 141 -0.97 -10.59 -5.69
CA PRO A 141 -0.96 -9.84 -4.44
C PRO A 141 -2.38 -9.45 -4.02
N LEU A 142 -2.70 -9.67 -2.75
CA LEU A 142 -4.01 -9.33 -2.23
C LEU A 142 -4.00 -7.87 -1.77
N ARG A 143 -4.62 -6.99 -2.56
CA ARG A 143 -4.82 -5.57 -2.21
C ARG A 143 -6.04 -5.40 -1.33
N MET A 144 -5.83 -5.00 -0.10
CA MET A 144 -6.85 -5.03 0.94
C MET A 144 -7.70 -3.75 1.00
N THR A 145 -7.21 -2.67 0.43
CA THR A 145 -7.83 -1.33 0.40
C THR A 145 -8.92 -1.17 -0.66
N GLU A 146 -9.06 -2.12 -1.58
CA GLU A 146 -10.02 -2.04 -2.70
C GLU A 146 -11.46 -2.42 -2.31
N ASP A 147 -11.69 -2.97 -1.12
CA ASP A 147 -13.02 -3.44 -0.69
C ASP A 147 -13.38 -2.88 0.69
N GLU A 148 -14.32 -1.92 0.69
CA GLU A 148 -14.81 -1.20 1.87
C GLU A 148 -15.43 -2.13 2.93
N ASN A 149 -15.83 -3.35 2.57
CA ASN A 149 -16.42 -4.32 3.49
C ASN A 149 -15.39 -5.15 4.27
N LEU A 150 -14.11 -5.05 3.92
CA LEU A 150 -13.08 -5.95 4.47
C LEU A 150 -12.57 -5.58 5.87
N ALA A 151 -13.02 -4.46 6.46
CA ALA A 151 -12.54 -3.94 7.75
C ALA A 151 -11.01 -4.01 7.92
N TRP A 152 -10.30 -3.96 6.78
CA TRP A 152 -8.84 -3.91 6.73
C TRP A 152 -8.36 -2.47 6.91
N SER A 153 -9.23 -1.51 6.64
CA SER A 153 -9.07 -0.16 7.14
C SER A 153 -9.66 -0.04 8.55
N GLY A 154 -8.91 0.59 9.45
CA GLY A 154 -9.37 0.88 10.80
C GLY A 154 -10.57 1.83 10.77
N TYR A 155 -11.65 1.43 11.43
CA TYR A 155 -12.60 2.34 12.06
C TYR A 155 -12.66 2.00 13.55
#